data_AF-A0A8B7JJP2-F1
#
_entry.id   AF-A0A8B7JJP2-F1
#
_cell.length_a   1.000
_cell.length_b   1.000
_cell.length_c   1.000
_cell.angle_alpha   90.00
_cell.angle_beta   90.00
_cell.angle_gamma   90.00
#
_symmetry.space_group_name_H-M   'P 1'
#
loop_
_entity.id
_entity.type
_entity.pdbx_description
1 polymer ?
#
loop_
_entity_poly.entity_id
_entity_poly.type
_entity_poly.pdbx_seq_one_letter_code
_entity_poly.pdbx_strand_id
1 'polypeptide(L)'
;MEFLEVERSRFSKASRTLAFVYPYLFDSIPLFYRFYLCAAESCTEAVIRAHYKHTALAFLTCFIFASHLPERLAPGHFDYIGHSHQVFHVCGIIGTHFQMEAIRMDMTERHDWLLATSMLPSALQTLGSMGICMAVSLTVIGLCSVSLSFMPEPSQREKLHGH
;
A
#
# COMPACT_ATOMS: atom_id res chain seq x y z
N MET A 1 -22.31 -19.73 16.00
CA MET A 1 -21.99 -19.52 14.57
C MET A 1 -21.53 -18.08 14.34
N GLU A 2 -22.18 -17.08 14.96
CA GLU A 2 -21.78 -15.66 14.92
C GLU A 2 -20.31 -15.38 15.29
N PHE A 3 -19.74 -16.07 16.29
CA PHE A 3 -18.35 -15.84 16.70
C PHE A 3 -17.33 -16.16 15.59
N LEU A 4 -17.53 -17.26 14.85
CA LEU A 4 -16.67 -17.66 13.72
C LEU A 4 -16.85 -16.72 12.52
N GLU A 5 -18.03 -16.16 12.33
CA GLU A 5 -18.33 -15.22 11.25
C GLU A 5 -17.71 -13.83 11.49
N VAL A 6 -17.76 -13.37 12.74
CA VAL A 6 -17.05 -12.16 13.20
C VAL A 6 -15.54 -12.33 13.10
N GLU A 7 -14.99 -13.48 13.50
CA GLU A 7 -13.56 -13.78 13.41
C GLU A 7 -13.08 -13.86 11.96
N ARG A 8 -13.84 -14.50 11.07
CA ARG A 8 -13.59 -14.54 9.62
C ARG A 8 -13.63 -13.16 8.98
N SER A 9 -14.56 -12.30 9.38
CA SER A 9 -14.65 -10.91 8.93
C SER A 9 -13.43 -10.08 9.37
N ARG A 10 -12.96 -10.26 10.61
CA ARG A 10 -11.76 -9.60 11.13
C ARG A 10 -10.49 -10.08 10.42
N PHE A 11 -10.36 -11.38 10.20
CA PHE A 11 -9.21 -11.95 9.47
C PHE A 11 -9.16 -11.46 8.02
N SER A 12 -10.31 -11.36 7.34
CA SER A 12 -10.40 -10.81 5.97
C SER A 12 -10.01 -9.33 5.89
N LYS A 13 -10.41 -8.52 6.87
CA LYS A 13 -10.00 -7.11 6.96
C LYS A 13 -8.50 -6.96 7.22
N ALA A 14 -7.96 -7.78 8.12
CA ALA A 14 -6.53 -7.81 8.42
C ALA A 14 -5.70 -8.26 7.21
N SER A 15 -6.12 -9.31 6.51
CA SER A 15 -5.42 -9.81 5.32
C SER A 15 -5.41 -8.80 4.18
N ARG A 16 -6.54 -8.11 3.93
CA ARG A 16 -6.59 -6.99 2.96
C ARG A 16 -5.62 -5.88 3.32
N THR A 17 -5.60 -5.46 4.59
CA THR A 17 -4.70 -4.39 5.03
C THR A 17 -3.24 -4.80 4.89
N LEU A 18 -2.90 -6.03 5.29
CA LEU A 18 -1.54 -6.57 5.19
C LEU A 18 -1.07 -6.67 3.73
N ALA A 19 -1.97 -7.03 2.81
CA ALA A 19 -1.67 -7.09 1.38
C ALA A 19 -1.25 -5.74 0.78
N PHE A 20 -1.65 -4.61 1.38
CA PHE A 20 -1.19 -3.27 0.97
C PHE A 20 0.05 -2.81 1.74
N VAL A 21 0.12 -3.09 3.05
CA VAL A 21 1.23 -2.65 3.90
C VAL A 21 2.52 -3.39 3.57
N TYR A 22 2.46 -4.70 3.31
CA TYR A 22 3.65 -5.51 3.07
C TYR A 22 4.46 -5.06 1.83
N PRO A 23 3.87 -4.89 0.63
CA PRO A 23 4.60 -4.38 -0.53
C PRO A 23 5.19 -3.00 -0.28
N TYR A 24 4.42 -2.10 0.35
CA TYR A 24 4.88 -0.75 0.68
C TYR A 24 6.15 -0.77 1.55
N LEU A 25 6.14 -1.57 2.62
CA LEU A 25 7.29 -1.69 3.51
C LEU A 25 8.51 -2.28 2.78
N PHE A 26 8.29 -3.30 1.96
CA PHE A 26 9.35 -3.96 1.19
C PHE A 26 10.01 -2.98 0.21
N ASP A 27 9.21 -2.26 -0.57
CA ASP A 27 9.71 -1.29 -1.56
C ASP A 27 10.37 -0.06 -0.89
N SER A 28 9.99 0.24 0.36
CA SER A 28 10.52 1.37 1.13
C SER A 28 11.81 1.06 1.90
N ILE A 29 12.31 -0.18 1.90
CA ILE A 29 13.56 -0.57 2.61
C ILE A 29 14.74 0.37 2.28
N PRO A 30 15.03 0.70 1.00
CA PRO A 30 16.15 1.59 0.66
C PRO A 30 15.97 3.00 1.20
N LEU A 31 14.73 3.48 1.33
CA LEU A 31 14.42 4.79 1.90
C LEU A 31 14.66 4.80 3.40
N PHE A 32 14.20 3.77 4.11
CA PHE A 32 14.47 3.63 5.54
C PHE A 32 15.97 3.55 5.84
N TYR A 33 16.73 2.85 4.99
CA TYR A 33 18.18 2.83 5.10
C TYR A 33 18.81 4.22 4.90
N ARG A 34 18.35 4.98 3.89
CA ARG A 34 18.82 6.37 3.68
C ARG A 34 18.45 7.29 4.85
N PHE A 35 17.27 7.14 5.45
CA PHE A 35 16.92 7.90 6.64
C PHE A 35 17.81 7.57 7.83
N TYR A 36 18.12 6.29 8.05
CA TYR A 36 19.03 5.86 9.11
C TYR A 36 20.43 6.49 8.93
N LEU A 37 21.01 6.39 7.74
CA LEU A 37 22.29 7.02 7.43
C LEU A 37 22.23 8.53 7.64
N CYS A 38 21.14 9.17 7.21
CA CYS A 38 21.01 10.59 7.33
C CYS A 38 20.86 11.09 8.77
N ALA A 39 20.20 10.31 9.62
CA ALA A 39 20.12 10.58 11.06
C ALA A 39 21.49 10.44 11.74
N ALA A 40 22.34 9.52 11.27
CA ALA A 40 23.70 9.33 11.78
C ALA A 40 24.67 10.44 11.34
N GLU A 41 24.55 10.91 10.08
CA GLU A 41 25.51 11.85 9.47
C GLU A 41 25.00 13.30 9.37
N SER A 42 23.76 13.59 9.82
CA SER A 42 23.13 14.92 9.79
C SER A 42 23.10 15.57 8.39
N CYS A 43 22.31 15.03 7.46
CA CYS A 43 22.17 15.66 6.13
C CYS A 43 21.15 16.82 6.09
N THR A 44 21.42 17.78 5.21
CA THR A 44 20.56 18.93 4.92
C THR A 44 19.88 18.86 3.54
N GLU A 45 19.99 17.73 2.86
CA GLU A 45 19.60 17.61 1.46
C GLU A 45 18.09 17.73 1.23
N ALA A 46 17.71 18.43 0.15
CA ALA A 46 16.31 18.65 -0.20
C ALA A 46 15.59 17.34 -0.56
N VAL A 47 16.30 16.37 -1.13
CA VAL A 47 15.79 15.03 -1.51
C VAL A 47 15.31 14.25 -0.28
N ILE A 48 16.09 14.26 0.81
CA ILE A 48 15.73 13.59 2.06
C ILE A 48 14.48 14.22 2.67
N ARG A 49 14.33 15.55 2.56
CA ARG A 49 13.15 16.26 3.04
C ARG A 49 11.89 15.91 2.24
N ALA A 50 12.00 15.73 0.92
CA ALA A 50 10.91 15.29 0.07
C ALA A 50 10.49 13.84 0.40
N HIS A 51 11.45 12.93 0.57
CA HIS A 51 11.20 11.55 1.03
C HIS A 51 10.55 11.52 2.41
N TYR A 52 10.99 12.36 3.36
CA TYR A 52 10.39 12.45 4.69
C TYR A 52 8.91 12.87 4.63
N LYS A 53 8.59 13.89 3.82
CA LYS A 53 7.20 14.33 3.61
C LYS A 53 6.35 13.22 3.00
N HIS A 54 6.85 12.52 1.99
CA HIS A 54 6.17 11.38 1.39
C HIS A 54 5.91 10.26 2.42
N THR A 55 6.94 9.83 3.15
CA THR A 55 6.82 8.76 4.16
C THR A 55 5.85 9.14 5.27
N ALA A 56 5.90 10.37 5.77
CA ALA A 56 4.95 10.87 6.78
C ALA A 56 3.51 10.85 6.28
N LEU A 57 3.27 11.29 5.03
CA LEU A 57 1.94 11.26 4.42
C LEU A 57 1.45 9.83 4.15
N ALA A 58 2.33 8.90 3.78
CA ALA A 58 1.99 7.50 3.60
C ALA A 58 1.56 6.85 4.93
N PHE A 59 2.29 7.12 6.02
CA PHE A 59 1.89 6.69 7.36
C PHE A 59 0.56 7.30 7.79
N LEU A 60 0.36 8.61 7.56
CA LEU A 60 -0.91 9.28 7.86
C LEU A 60 -2.06 8.67 7.06
N THR A 61 -1.86 8.39 5.78
CA THR A 61 -2.85 7.75 4.90
C THR A 61 -3.21 6.36 5.41
N CYS A 62 -2.22 5.54 5.78
CA CYS A 62 -2.44 4.22 6.36
C CYS A 62 -3.16 4.30 7.72
N PHE A 63 -2.81 5.29 8.55
CA PHE A 63 -3.44 5.52 9.84
C PHE A 63 -4.91 5.88 9.68
N ILE A 64 -5.24 6.83 8.79
CA ILE A 64 -6.63 7.24 8.51
C ILE A 64 -7.44 6.06 7.97
N PHE A 65 -6.86 5.27 7.05
CA PHE A 65 -7.49 4.07 6.49
C PHE A 65 -7.78 3.00 7.56
N ALA A 66 -6.81 2.70 8.42
CA ALA A 66 -6.94 1.63 9.42
C ALA A 66 -7.82 2.03 10.62
N SER A 67 -7.78 3.32 11.01
CA SER A 67 -8.43 3.81 12.22
C SER A 67 -9.87 4.26 12.02
N HIS A 68 -10.28 4.56 10.77
CA HIS A 68 -11.59 5.15 10.50
C HIS A 68 -11.81 6.42 11.36
N LEU A 69 -10.81 7.31 11.38
CA LEU A 69 -10.87 8.60 12.07
C LEU A 69 -10.91 9.70 11.00
N PRO A 70 -11.98 10.52 10.94
CA PRO A 70 -12.57 11.20 12.11
C PRO A 70 -13.99 10.76 12.50
N GLU A 71 -14.62 9.86 11.75
CA GLU A 71 -15.97 9.32 12.00
C GLU A 71 -16.15 8.67 13.38
N ARG A 72 -15.07 8.14 13.98
CA ARG A 72 -15.05 7.68 15.39
C ARG A 72 -14.91 8.79 16.45
N LEU A 73 -14.44 9.99 16.09
CA LEU A 73 -14.22 11.11 17.01
C LEU A 73 -15.40 12.09 17.06
N ALA A 74 -16.18 12.24 15.98
CA ALA A 74 -17.41 13.02 15.97
C ALA A 74 -18.43 12.46 14.95
N PRO A 75 -19.30 11.53 15.36
CA PRO A 75 -20.38 11.03 14.50
C PRO A 75 -21.33 12.18 14.13
N GLY A 76 -21.60 12.40 12.84
CA GLY A 76 -22.57 13.40 12.35
C GLY A 76 -22.02 14.79 12.01
N HIS A 77 -20.72 15.07 12.22
CA HIS A 77 -20.09 16.34 11.81
C HIS A 77 -19.32 16.28 10.48
N PHE A 78 -18.96 15.08 10.02
CA PHE A 78 -18.12 14.87 8.83
C PHE A 78 -18.87 14.18 7.67
N ASP A 79 -20.20 14.36 7.60
CA ASP A 79 -21.04 13.64 6.63
C ASP A 79 -20.98 14.20 5.19
N TYR A 80 -20.46 15.42 5.01
CA TYR A 80 -20.38 16.08 3.68
C TYR A 80 -18.95 16.46 3.26
N ILE A 81 -18.12 16.96 4.18
CA ILE A 81 -16.73 17.39 3.94
C ILE A 81 -15.85 16.78 5.03
N GLY A 82 -14.76 16.10 4.64
CA GLY A 82 -13.78 15.54 5.59
C GLY A 82 -14.09 14.12 6.08
N HIS A 83 -14.94 13.38 5.37
CA HIS A 83 -15.10 11.96 5.60
C HIS A 83 -13.75 11.23 5.43
N SER A 84 -13.49 10.18 6.21
CA SER A 84 -12.19 9.48 6.25
C SER A 84 -11.70 9.08 4.86
N HIS A 85 -12.62 8.68 3.98
CA HIS A 85 -12.34 8.34 2.58
C HIS A 85 -11.85 9.54 1.76
N GLN A 86 -12.42 10.73 1.95
CA GLN A 86 -11.99 11.94 1.25
C GLN A 86 -10.60 12.37 1.72
N VAL A 87 -10.36 12.35 3.03
CA VAL A 87 -9.04 12.69 3.58
C VAL A 87 -8.00 11.66 3.15
N PHE A 88 -8.35 10.38 3.11
CA PHE A 88 -7.52 9.31 2.56
C PHE A 88 -7.11 9.59 1.11
N HIS A 89 -8.03 9.99 0.23
CA HIS A 89 -7.71 10.34 -1.16
C HIS A 89 -6.81 11.56 -1.26
N VAL A 90 -7.09 12.61 -0.51
CA VAL A 90 -6.28 13.84 -0.52
C VAL A 90 -4.86 13.55 -0.02
N CYS A 91 -4.71 12.85 1.11
CA CYS A 91 -3.42 12.46 1.65
C CYS A 91 -2.67 11.53 0.68
N GLY A 92 -3.37 10.59 0.04
CA GLY A 92 -2.81 9.71 -0.99
C GLY A 92 -2.26 10.50 -2.19
N ILE A 93 -3.06 11.41 -2.76
CA ILE A 93 -2.65 12.25 -3.90
C ILE A 93 -1.42 13.10 -3.57
N ILE A 94 -1.44 13.79 -2.43
CA ILE A 94 -0.31 14.63 -1.99
C ILE A 94 0.91 13.73 -1.69
N GLY A 95 0.70 12.57 -1.09
CA GLY A 95 1.75 11.57 -0.84
C GLY A 95 2.41 11.12 -2.14
N THR A 96 1.63 10.77 -3.16
CA THR A 96 2.13 10.40 -4.50
C THR A 96 2.84 11.56 -5.19
N HIS A 97 2.37 12.81 -5.03
CA HIS A 97 3.08 13.97 -5.56
C HIS A 97 4.51 14.07 -4.99
N PHE A 98 4.67 14.02 -3.66
CA PHE A 98 6.00 14.04 -3.05
C PHE A 98 6.83 12.80 -3.39
N GLN A 99 6.19 11.64 -3.56
CA GLN A 99 6.85 10.43 -4.04
C GLN A 99 7.51 10.66 -5.41
N MET A 100 6.72 11.19 -6.36
CA MET A 100 7.19 11.44 -7.73
C MET A 100 8.26 12.53 -7.77
N GLU A 101 8.10 13.59 -6.98
CA GLU A 101 9.10 14.65 -6.85
C GLU A 101 10.43 14.10 -6.34
N ALA A 102 10.40 13.29 -5.27
CA ALA A 102 11.61 12.72 -4.68
C ALA A 102 12.29 11.71 -5.62
N ILE A 103 11.51 10.85 -6.30
CA ILE A 103 12.03 9.93 -7.32
C ILE A 103 12.67 10.71 -8.46
N ARG A 104 12.04 11.78 -8.94
CA ARG A 104 12.60 12.60 -10.02
C ARG A 104 13.94 13.21 -9.62
N MET A 105 14.05 13.72 -8.39
CA MET A 105 15.32 14.25 -7.88
C MET A 105 16.41 13.17 -7.79
N ASP A 106 16.07 12.00 -7.22
CA ASP A 106 17.00 10.87 -7.14
C ASP A 106 17.47 10.40 -8.52
N MET A 107 16.56 10.34 -9.49
CA MET A 107 16.89 10.00 -10.87
C MET A 107 17.84 11.03 -11.46
N THR A 108 17.59 12.32 -11.28
CA THR A 108 18.48 13.38 -11.82
C THR A 108 19.87 13.36 -11.20
N GLU A 109 19.97 13.13 -9.89
CA GLU A 109 21.28 13.10 -9.20
C GLU A 109 22.07 11.84 -9.53
N ARG A 110 21.40 10.71 -9.71
CA ARG A 110 22.04 9.41 -9.92
C ARG A 110 22.16 9.02 -11.38
N HIS A 111 21.57 9.77 -12.31
CA HIS A 111 21.51 9.43 -13.73
C HIS A 111 22.88 9.05 -14.30
N ASP A 112 23.85 9.94 -14.17
CA ASP A 112 25.18 9.76 -14.79
C ASP A 112 25.98 8.64 -14.10
N TRP A 113 25.85 8.53 -12.77
CA TRP A 113 26.46 7.46 -12.00
C TRP A 113 25.88 6.08 -12.37
N LEU A 114 24.56 6.00 -12.56
CA LEU A 114 23.88 4.78 -13.00
C LEU A 114 24.33 4.39 -14.40
N LEU A 115 24.39 5.32 -15.35
CA LEU A 115 24.88 5.02 -16.70
C LEU A 115 26.33 4.53 -16.70
N ALA A 116 27.17 5.04 -15.81
CA ALA A 116 28.57 4.62 -15.70
C ALA A 116 28.75 3.28 -14.97
N THR A 117 27.88 2.95 -14.01
CA THR A 117 28.10 1.83 -13.06
C THR A 117 27.14 0.65 -13.29
N SER A 118 25.94 0.89 -13.82
CA SER A 118 24.92 -0.15 -13.95
C SER A 118 25.04 -0.91 -15.27
N MET A 119 24.97 -2.24 -15.19
CA MET A 119 24.80 -3.07 -16.38
C MET A 119 23.34 -3.03 -16.81
N LEU A 120 23.09 -2.67 -18.07
CA LEU A 120 21.73 -2.64 -18.60
C LEU A 120 21.11 -4.05 -18.53
N PRO A 121 19.89 -4.21 -17.97
CA PRO A 121 19.25 -5.51 -17.89
C PRO A 121 19.14 -6.14 -19.28
N SER A 122 19.52 -7.41 -19.41
CA SER A 122 19.35 -8.11 -20.69
C SER A 122 17.86 -8.28 -21.02
N ALA A 123 17.54 -8.40 -22.31
CA ALA A 123 16.16 -8.65 -22.76
C ALA A 123 15.57 -9.92 -22.11
N LEU A 124 16.41 -10.94 -21.90
CA LEU A 124 16.00 -12.18 -21.23
C LEU A 124 15.65 -11.98 -19.75
N GLN A 125 16.43 -11.18 -19.01
CA GLN A 125 16.12 -10.87 -17.61
C GLN A 125 14.81 -10.08 -17.50
N THR A 126 14.60 -9.11 -18.40
CA THR A 126 13.40 -8.27 -18.40
C THR A 126 12.16 -9.09 -18.77
N LEU A 127 12.18 -9.75 -19.93
CA LEU A 127 11.04 -10.56 -20.40
C LEU A 127 10.80 -11.79 -19.51
N GLY A 128 11.87 -12.40 -19.00
CA GLY A 128 11.79 -13.53 -18.10
C GLY A 128 11.15 -13.16 -16.77
N SER A 129 11.57 -12.05 -16.14
CA SER A 129 10.96 -11.58 -14.89
C SER A 129 9.49 -11.19 -15.08
N MET A 130 9.14 -10.51 -16.18
CA MET A 130 7.74 -10.22 -16.53
C MET A 130 6.91 -11.49 -16.68
N GLY A 131 7.42 -12.49 -17.42
CA GLY A 131 6.75 -13.77 -17.64
C GLY A 131 6.52 -14.54 -16.34
N ILE A 132 7.53 -14.59 -15.46
CA ILE A 132 7.42 -15.21 -14.12
C ILE A 132 6.37 -14.48 -13.29
N CYS A 133 6.39 -13.14 -13.26
CA CYS A 133 5.43 -12.34 -12.51
C CYS A 133 3.98 -12.60 -12.97
N MET A 134 3.76 -12.65 -14.29
CA MET A 134 2.45 -12.96 -14.87
C MET A 134 2.00 -14.39 -14.51
N ALA A 135 2.88 -15.38 -14.64
CA ALA A 135 2.57 -16.76 -14.31
C ALA A 135 2.17 -16.92 -12.84
N VAL A 136 2.96 -16.37 -11.92
CA VAL A 136 2.66 -16.39 -10.48
C VAL A 136 1.32 -15.72 -10.18
N SER A 137 1.07 -14.54 -10.78
CA SER A 137 -0.20 -13.81 -10.59
C SER A 137 -1.40 -14.63 -11.06
N LEU A 138 -1.30 -15.25 -12.23
CA LEU A 138 -2.36 -16.12 -12.77
C LEU A 138 -2.58 -17.36 -11.91
N THR A 139 -1.51 -17.97 -11.39
CA THR A 139 -1.63 -19.10 -10.46
C THR A 139 -2.37 -18.69 -9.19
N VAL A 140 -2.02 -17.56 -8.58
CA VAL A 140 -2.71 -17.05 -7.38
C VAL A 140 -4.18 -16.79 -7.67
N ILE A 141 -4.50 -16.10 -8.77
CA ILE A 141 -5.90 -15.83 -9.17
C ILE A 141 -6.66 -17.15 -9.37
N GLY A 142 -6.06 -18.12 -10.05
CA GLY A 142 -6.65 -19.44 -10.27
C GLY A 142 -6.97 -20.16 -8.96
N LEU A 143 -6.00 -20.21 -8.03
CA LEU A 143 -6.17 -20.81 -6.71
C LEU A 143 -7.28 -20.13 -5.89
N CYS A 144 -7.32 -18.80 -5.88
CA CYS A 144 -8.37 -18.04 -5.21
C CYS A 144 -9.75 -18.29 -5.83
N SER A 145 -9.82 -18.33 -7.16
CA SER A 145 -11.09 -18.55 -7.89
C SER A 145 -11.65 -19.95 -7.62
N VAL A 146 -10.80 -20.97 -7.64
CA VAL A 146 -11.17 -22.34 -7.30
C VAL A 146 -11.62 -22.46 -5.85
N SER A 147 -10.88 -21.82 -4.92
CA SER A 147 -11.23 -21.81 -3.50
C SER A 147 -12.58 -21.15 -3.21
N LEU A 148 -12.94 -20.11 -3.98
CA LEU A 148 -14.25 -19.45 -3.91
C LEU A 148 -15.37 -20.35 -4.43
N SER A 149 -15.14 -21.09 -5.51
CA SER A 149 -16.12 -22.04 -6.07
C SER A 149 -16.46 -23.19 -5.13
N PHE A 150 -15.55 -23.53 -4.20
CA PHE A 150 -15.78 -24.56 -3.18
C PHE A 150 -16.46 -24.02 -1.91
N MET A 151 -16.75 -22.71 -1.82
CA MET A 151 -17.49 -22.17 -0.68
C MET A 151 -19.00 -22.45 -0.85
N PRO A 152 -19.63 -23.19 0.08
CA PRO A 152 -21.07 -23.44 0.02
C PRO A 152 -21.87 -22.14 0.12
N GLU A 153 -22.89 -22.00 -0.72
CA GLU A 153 -23.85 -20.88 -0.70
C GLU A 153 -24.48 -20.77 0.70
N PRO A 154 -24.57 -19.57 1.30
CA PRO A 154 -25.27 -19.39 2.57
C PRO A 154 -26.73 -19.80 2.42
N SER A 155 -27.16 -20.75 3.26
CA SER A 155 -28.52 -21.27 3.29
C SER A 155 -29.56 -20.14 3.32
N GLN A 156 -30.56 -20.21 2.45
CA GLN A 156 -31.71 -19.29 2.33
C GLN A 156 -32.47 -19.01 3.64
N ARG A 157 -32.16 -19.69 4.75
CA ARG A 157 -32.75 -19.47 6.08
C ARG A 157 -32.41 -18.12 6.72
N GLU A 158 -31.34 -17.45 6.31
CA GLU A 158 -30.95 -16.16 6.91
C GLU A 158 -31.69 -14.95 6.31
N LYS A 159 -32.23 -15.07 5.08
CA LYS A 159 -33.02 -14.01 4.43
C LYS A 159 -34.41 -13.80 5.03
N LEU A 160 -34.91 -14.73 5.85
CA LEU A 160 -36.29 -14.67 6.38
C LEU A 160 -36.39 -14.02 7.77
N HIS A 161 -35.28 -13.81 8.49
CA HIS A 161 -35.30 -13.28 9.86
C HIS A 161 -34.88 -11.81 10.00
N GLY A 162 -34.55 -11.13 8.90
CA GLY A 162 -34.18 -9.72 8.87
C GLY A 162 -35.22 -8.83 8.22
N HIS A 163 -36.47 -8.86 8.70
CA HIS A 163 -37.51 -7.90 8.30
C HIS A 163 -38.26 -7.34 9.50
#